data_AF-A0A3R5ZFJ0-F1
#
_entry.id   AF-A0A3R5ZFJ0-F1
#
_cell.length_a   1.000
_cell.length_b   1.000
_cell.length_c   1.000
_cell.angle_alpha   90.00
_cell.angle_beta   90.00
_cell.angle_gamma   90.00
#
_symmetry.space_group_name_H-M   'P 1'
#
loop_
_entity.id
_entity.type
_entity.pdbx_description
1 polymer ?
#
loop_
_entity_poly.entity_id
_entity_poly.type
_entity_poly.pdbx_seq_one_letter_code
_entity_poly.pdbx_strand_id
1 'polypeptide(L)'
;MKKVLIAADEVDKWSRLCEGLQNEWECTTVNLDAFEKFHTIAVYDAVLIREKQKIIQKGKLLIDWCYHTVYWREHELATLNEREKAFLYLLAESSKQVVTHEIIIEQLWKEPYEDDSANMIWCFVHRLDLIIEEYFHAA
;
A
#
# COMPACT_ATOMS: atom_id res chain seq x y z
N MET A 1 0.74 46.88 7.83
CA MET A 1 -0.12 45.69 7.97
C MET A 1 0.61 44.70 8.85
N LYS A 2 0.08 44.36 10.02
CA LYS A 2 0.67 43.33 10.89
C LYS A 2 0.55 41.97 10.21
N LYS A 3 1.64 41.20 10.20
CA LYS A 3 1.62 39.81 9.75
C LYS A 3 1.60 38.92 10.99
N VAL A 4 0.64 38.02 11.07
CA VAL A 4 0.49 37.09 12.21
C VAL A 4 1.31 35.84 11.91
N LEU A 5 2.18 35.45 12.85
CA LEU A 5 3.00 34.25 12.76
C LEU A 5 2.41 33.23 13.74
N ILE A 6 1.88 32.13 13.20
CA ILE A 6 1.24 31.07 13.98
C ILE A 6 2.22 29.90 14.03
N ALA A 7 2.79 29.65 15.21
CA ALA A 7 3.74 28.56 15.43
C ALA A 7 3.13 27.55 16.42
N ALA A 8 3.30 26.26 16.11
CA ALA A 8 2.81 25.15 16.93
C ALA A 8 3.79 24.79 18.07
N ASP A 9 5.11 24.98 17.87
CA ASP A 9 6.13 24.84 18.90
C ASP A 9 7.30 25.84 18.71
N GLU A 10 8.20 25.90 19.69
CA GLU A 10 9.43 26.72 19.68
C GLU A 10 9.24 28.21 19.33
N VAL A 11 8.14 28.84 19.78
CA VAL A 11 7.78 30.24 19.50
C VAL A 11 8.95 31.21 19.75
N ASP A 12 9.73 30.98 20.81
CA ASP A 12 10.88 31.81 21.20
C ASP A 12 12.07 31.72 20.22
N LYS A 13 12.18 30.63 19.46
CA LYS A 13 13.24 30.44 18.46
C LYS A 13 12.86 31.11 17.14
N TRP A 14 11.59 31.02 16.76
CA TRP A 14 11.05 31.65 15.56
C TRP A 14 10.89 33.16 15.71
N SER A 15 10.58 33.66 16.92
CA SER A 15 10.51 35.09 17.21
C SER A 15 11.89 35.76 17.04
N ARG A 16 12.97 35.15 17.55
CA ARG A 16 14.36 35.62 17.38
C ARG A 16 14.83 35.65 15.92
N LEU A 17 14.37 34.71 15.09
CA LEU A 17 14.65 34.73 13.65
C LEU A 17 13.97 35.92 12.93
N CYS A 18 12.90 36.47 13.52
CA CYS A 18 12.15 37.59 12.97
C CYS A 18 12.57 38.96 13.54
N GLU A 19 13.46 39.02 14.55
CA GLU A 19 13.90 40.24 15.26
C GLU A 19 14.68 41.27 14.40
N GLY A 20 14.88 41.01 13.10
CA GLY A 20 15.49 41.97 12.15
C GLY A 20 14.59 42.42 11.01
N LEU A 21 13.34 41.96 10.96
CA LEU A 21 12.40 42.28 9.87
C LEU A 21 11.61 43.54 10.24
N GLN A 22 11.54 44.52 9.33
CA GLN A 22 10.88 45.84 9.50
C GLN A 22 9.37 45.81 9.81
N ASN A 23 8.76 44.65 10.04
CA ASN A 23 7.32 44.49 10.24
C ASN A 23 7.01 44.09 11.70
N GLU A 24 5.98 44.69 12.30
CA GLU A 24 5.43 44.22 13.57
C GLU A 24 4.78 42.84 13.40
N TRP A 25 5.24 41.86 14.17
CA TRP A 25 4.72 40.49 14.22
C TRP A 25 3.93 40.25 15.50
N GLU A 26 2.85 39.49 15.39
CA GLU A 26 2.10 38.97 16.53
C GLU A 26 2.19 37.44 16.50
N CYS A 27 2.87 36.86 17.49
CA CYS A 27 3.00 35.41 17.62
C CYS A 27 1.83 34.87 18.44
N THR A 28 1.06 33.95 17.87
CA THR A 28 0.00 33.24 18.59
C THR A 28 0.29 31.75 18.57
N THR A 29 0.30 31.14 19.75
CA THR A 29 0.50 29.70 19.92
C THR A 29 -0.80 28.97 19.58
N VAL A 30 -0.75 28.00 18.69
CA VAL A 30 -1.89 27.07 18.49
C VAL A 30 -1.93 26.14 19.70
N ASN A 31 -3.11 25.93 20.28
CA ASN A 31 -3.27 24.97 21.36
C ASN A 31 -2.84 23.57 20.86
N LEU A 32 -1.72 23.08 21.40
CA LEU A 32 -1.10 21.81 21.03
C LEU A 32 -2.08 20.63 21.16
N ASP A 33 -2.96 20.65 22.16
CA ASP A 33 -4.01 19.60 22.32
C ASP A 33 -4.97 19.54 21.13
N ALA A 34 -5.27 20.69 20.51
CA ALA A 34 -6.12 20.73 19.33
C ALA A 34 -5.35 20.23 18.11
N PHE A 35 -4.08 20.64 17.95
CA PHE A 35 -3.23 20.20 16.85
C PHE A 35 -2.97 18.68 16.91
N GLU A 36 -2.64 18.12 18.08
CA GLU A 36 -2.43 16.68 18.27
C GLU A 36 -3.68 15.87 17.95
N LYS A 37 -4.88 16.37 18.30
CA LYS A 37 -6.15 15.72 17.96
C LYS A 37 -6.39 15.70 16.45
N PHE A 38 -6.13 16.81 15.75
CA PHE A 38 -6.24 16.86 14.29
C PHE A 38 -5.17 16.01 13.60
N HIS A 39 -3.94 16.00 14.11
CA HIS A 39 -2.85 15.20 13.57
C HIS A 39 -3.12 13.70 13.78
N THR A 40 -3.62 13.31 14.95
CA THR A 40 -4.02 11.93 15.23
C THR A 40 -5.15 11.48 14.32
N ILE A 41 -6.18 12.31 14.10
CA ILE A 41 -7.27 11.99 13.17
C ILE A 41 -6.77 11.92 11.72
N ALA A 42 -5.95 12.87 11.27
CA ALA A 42 -5.42 12.88 9.91
C ALA A 42 -4.44 11.71 9.65
N VAL A 43 -3.64 11.33 10.66
CA VAL A 43 -2.77 10.16 10.60
C VAL A 43 -3.60 8.88 10.63
N TYR A 44 -4.62 8.78 11.49
CA TYR A 44 -5.53 7.64 11.48
C TYR A 44 -6.26 7.50 10.15
N ASP A 45 -6.83 8.58 9.61
CA ASP A 45 -7.52 8.56 8.32
C ASP A 45 -6.54 8.24 7.18
N ALA A 46 -5.31 8.77 7.18
CA ALA A 46 -4.31 8.43 6.16
C ALA A 46 -3.83 6.97 6.27
N VAL A 47 -3.70 6.43 7.48
CA VAL A 47 -3.38 5.01 7.73
C VAL A 47 -4.56 4.12 7.33
N LEU A 48 -5.80 4.48 7.68
CA LEU A 48 -7.01 3.74 7.30
C LEU A 48 -7.25 3.78 5.78
N ILE A 49 -6.95 4.90 5.12
CA ILE A 49 -7.04 5.04 3.67
C ILE A 49 -5.92 4.23 2.99
N ARG A 50 -4.72 4.17 3.56
CA ARG A 50 -3.64 3.28 3.09
C ARG A 50 -3.96 1.79 3.29
N GLU A 51 -4.64 1.43 4.39
CA GLU A 51 -5.02 0.05 4.71
C GLU A 51 -6.23 -0.43 3.89
N LYS A 52 -7.22 0.44 3.61
CA LYS A 52 -8.36 0.13 2.72
C LYS A 52 -7.98 0.03 1.24
N GLN A 53 -6.78 0.45 0.85
CA GLN A 53 -6.37 0.56 -0.56
C GLN A 53 -5.76 -0.70 -1.18
N LYS A 54 -5.66 -1.82 -0.45
CA LYS A 54 -5.09 -3.05 -1.03
C LYS A 54 -6.11 -4.17 -1.29
N ILE A 55 -7.36 -3.80 -1.51
CA ILE A 55 -8.35 -4.70 -2.11
C ILE A 55 -8.32 -4.48 -3.62
N ILE A 56 -7.90 -5.49 -4.37
CA ILE A 56 -7.90 -5.47 -5.84
C ILE A 56 -9.08 -6.28 -6.34
N GLN A 57 -10.00 -5.64 -7.06
CA GLN A 57 -11.10 -6.30 -7.75
C GLN A 57 -10.88 -6.28 -9.27
N LYS A 58 -10.85 -7.47 -9.88
CA LYS A 58 -10.70 -7.65 -11.33
C LYS A 58 -11.74 -8.65 -11.82
N GLY A 59 -12.85 -8.14 -12.36
CA GLY A 59 -13.97 -8.98 -12.77
C GLY A 59 -14.55 -9.75 -11.59
N LYS A 60 -14.45 -11.08 -11.63
CA LYS A 60 -14.91 -12.00 -10.56
C LYS A 60 -13.85 -12.26 -9.49
N LEU A 61 -12.61 -11.81 -9.69
CA LEU A 61 -11.52 -11.97 -8.73
C LEU A 61 -11.53 -10.80 -7.75
N LEU A 62 -11.46 -11.11 -6.46
CA LEU A 62 -11.25 -10.15 -5.38
C LEU A 62 -10.06 -10.62 -4.55
N ILE A 63 -9.05 -9.77 -4.40
CA ILE A 63 -7.86 -10.05 -3.60
C ILE A 63 -7.84 -9.04 -2.47
N ASP A 64 -7.85 -9.53 -1.24
CA ASP A 64 -7.57 -8.71 -0.06
C ASP A 64 -6.13 -8.97 0.38
N TRP A 65 -5.27 -8.00 0.12
CA TRP A 65 -3.87 -8.10 0.51
C TRP A 65 -3.67 -8.08 2.02
N CYS A 66 -4.48 -7.32 2.76
CA CYS A 66 -4.30 -7.13 4.20
C CYS A 66 -4.58 -8.42 4.96
N TYR A 67 -5.57 -9.18 4.50
CA TYR A 67 -5.93 -10.47 5.10
C TYR A 67 -5.32 -11.68 4.38
N HIS A 68 -4.52 -11.46 3.33
CA HIS A 68 -4.01 -12.53 2.46
C HIS A 68 -5.13 -13.49 2.03
N THR A 69 -6.27 -12.95 1.61
CA THR A 69 -7.42 -13.73 1.13
C THR A 69 -7.70 -13.43 -0.33
N VAL A 70 -8.08 -14.48 -1.07
CA VAL A 70 -8.41 -14.38 -2.49
C VAL A 70 -9.75 -15.04 -2.69
N TYR A 71 -10.66 -14.34 -3.35
CA TYR A 71 -12.00 -14.80 -3.65
C TYR A 71 -12.21 -14.83 -5.16
N TRP A 72 -12.84 -15.91 -5.62
CA TRP A 72 -13.41 -16.00 -6.96
C TRP A 72 -14.94 -16.06 -6.83
N ARG A 73 -15.62 -15.01 -7.31
CA ARG A 73 -17.04 -14.75 -7.00
C ARG A 73 -17.25 -14.70 -5.47
N GLU A 74 -17.98 -15.66 -4.92
CA GLU A 74 -18.31 -15.78 -3.50
C GLU A 74 -17.47 -16.88 -2.80
N HIS A 75 -16.59 -17.57 -3.54
CA HIS A 75 -15.77 -18.66 -3.01
C HIS A 75 -14.36 -18.19 -2.69
N GLU A 76 -13.92 -18.45 -1.46
CA GLU A 76 -12.52 -18.22 -1.07
C GLU A 76 -11.62 -19.31 -1.66
N LEU A 77 -10.53 -18.91 -2.31
CA LEU A 77 -9.46 -19.78 -2.79
C LEU A 77 -8.51 -20.12 -1.63
N ALA A 78 -9.03 -20.79 -0.60
CA ALA A 78 -8.31 -21.10 0.63
C ALA A 78 -7.14 -22.10 0.43
N THR A 79 -7.13 -22.84 -0.68
CA THR A 79 -6.07 -23.79 -1.04
C THR A 79 -4.78 -23.11 -1.50
N LEU A 80 -4.84 -21.81 -1.84
CA LEU A 80 -3.67 -21.06 -2.26
C LEU A 80 -2.75 -20.75 -1.08
N ASN A 81 -1.45 -20.99 -1.28
CA ASN A 81 -0.41 -20.58 -0.35
C ASN A 81 -0.10 -19.07 -0.48
N GLU A 82 0.69 -18.52 0.45
CA GLU A 82 1.03 -17.10 0.48
C GLU A 82 1.72 -16.61 -0.81
N ARG A 83 2.59 -17.43 -1.41
CA ARG A 83 3.28 -17.07 -2.66
C ARG A 83 2.32 -17.05 -3.84
N GLU A 84 1.41 -18.03 -3.92
CA GLU A 84 0.36 -18.10 -4.93
C GLU A 84 -0.55 -16.87 -4.87
N LYS A 85 -0.95 -16.47 -3.65
CA LYS A 85 -1.71 -15.25 -3.42
C LYS A 85 -0.93 -13.99 -3.80
N ALA A 86 0.36 -13.92 -3.46
CA ALA A 86 1.23 -12.81 -3.84
C ALA A 86 1.42 -12.71 -5.35
N PHE A 87 1.50 -13.84 -6.07
CA PHE A 87 1.56 -13.85 -7.52
C PHE A 87 0.26 -13.35 -8.16
N LEU A 88 -0.89 -13.79 -7.66
CA LEU A 88 -2.18 -13.28 -8.15
C LEU A 88 -2.30 -11.77 -7.91
N TYR A 89 -1.80 -11.28 -6.77
CA TYR A 89 -1.72 -9.84 -6.51
C TYR A 89 -0.82 -9.14 -7.55
N LEU A 90 0.39 -9.65 -7.79
CA LEU A 90 1.32 -9.11 -8.79
C LEU A 90 0.68 -9.00 -10.18
N LEU A 91 -0.02 -10.05 -10.61
CA LEU A 91 -0.74 -10.06 -11.90
C LEU A 91 -1.92 -9.09 -11.91
N ALA A 92 -2.67 -9.00 -10.82
CA ALA A 92 -3.84 -8.12 -10.73
C ALA A 92 -3.43 -6.63 -10.68
N GLU A 93 -2.35 -6.31 -9.97
CA GLU A 93 -1.72 -4.99 -9.95
C GLU A 93 -1.17 -4.63 -11.35
N SER A 94 -0.50 -5.59 -12.00
CA SER A 94 0.13 -5.43 -13.31
C SER A 94 -0.79 -5.76 -14.50
N SER A 95 -2.12 -5.75 -14.32
CA SER A 95 -3.12 -6.27 -15.29
C SER A 95 -3.08 -5.77 -16.74
N LYS A 96 -2.21 -4.80 -17.10
CA LYS A 96 -2.00 -4.29 -18.46
C LYS A 96 -0.54 -4.33 -18.91
N GLN A 97 0.33 -4.97 -18.13
CA GLN A 97 1.76 -5.06 -18.37
C GLN A 97 2.16 -6.53 -18.44
N VAL A 98 3.17 -6.82 -19.26
CA VAL A 98 3.80 -8.13 -19.27
C VAL A 98 4.71 -8.20 -18.06
N VAL A 99 4.44 -9.13 -17.15
CA VAL A 99 5.31 -9.43 -16.01
C VAL A 99 6.36 -10.43 -16.48
N THR A 100 7.64 -10.06 -16.44
CA THR A 100 8.73 -10.93 -16.89
C THR A 100 9.11 -11.95 -15.81
N HIS A 101 9.83 -13.00 -16.22
CA HIS A 101 10.28 -14.04 -15.30
C HIS A 101 11.19 -13.48 -14.18
N GLU A 102 12.04 -12.51 -14.51
CA GLU A 102 12.92 -11.84 -13.54
C GLU A 102 12.10 -11.11 -12.48
N ILE A 103 11.08 -10.34 -12.90
CA ILE A 103 10.19 -9.64 -11.96
C ILE A 103 9.48 -10.65 -11.04
N ILE A 104 9.01 -11.77 -11.58
CA ILE A 104 8.34 -12.81 -10.80
C ILE A 104 9.28 -13.36 -9.71
N ILE A 105 10.52 -13.71 -10.07
CA ILE A 105 11.50 -14.29 -9.13
C ILE A 105 11.94 -13.27 -8.09
N GLU A 106 12.30 -12.06 -8.52
CA GLU A 106 12.72 -10.99 -7.60
C GLU A 106 11.59 -10.59 -6.64
N GLN A 107 10.33 -10.60 -7.10
CA GLN A 107 9.21 -10.22 -6.25
C GLN A 107 8.75 -11.33 -5.31
N LEU A 108 8.66 -12.57 -5.77
CA LEU A 108 8.07 -13.67 -5.00
C LEU A 108 9.10 -14.51 -4.24
N TRP A 109 10.26 -14.75 -4.84
CA TRP A 109 11.35 -15.52 -4.23
C TRP A 109 12.41 -14.64 -3.58
N LYS A 110 12.48 -13.34 -3.92
CA LYS A 110 13.50 -12.40 -3.42
C LYS A 110 14.93 -12.85 -3.75
N GLU A 111 15.06 -13.57 -4.85
CA GLU A 111 16.30 -14.16 -5.35
C GLU A 111 16.63 -13.58 -6.74
N PRO A 112 17.89 -13.67 -7.19
CA PRO A 112 18.23 -13.35 -8.59
C PRO A 112 17.66 -14.40 -9.54
N TYR A 113 17.40 -14.00 -10.79
CA TYR A 113 16.99 -14.92 -11.84
C TYR A 113 18.17 -15.79 -12.31
N GLU A 114 17.99 -17.11 -12.30
CA GLU A 114 18.96 -18.11 -12.70
C GLU A 114 18.35 -19.12 -13.69
N ASP A 115 19.15 -20.00 -14.29
CA ASP A 115 18.70 -20.94 -15.32
C ASP A 115 17.57 -21.87 -14.82
N ASP A 116 17.62 -22.30 -13.56
CA ASP A 116 16.57 -23.14 -12.94
C ASP A 116 15.28 -22.36 -12.61
N SER A 117 15.35 -21.02 -12.57
CA SER A 117 14.20 -20.17 -12.26
C SER A 117 13.08 -20.31 -13.28
N ALA A 118 13.40 -20.52 -14.57
CA ALA A 118 12.40 -20.73 -15.61
C ALA A 118 11.50 -21.95 -15.32
N ASN A 119 12.11 -23.06 -14.90
CA ASN A 119 11.39 -24.29 -14.58
C ASN A 119 10.53 -24.12 -13.32
N MET A 120 11.05 -23.39 -12.32
CA MET A 120 10.28 -23.09 -11.11
C MET A 120 9.02 -22.27 -11.41
N ILE A 121 9.16 -21.21 -12.22
CA ILE A 121 8.03 -20.37 -12.64
C ILE A 121 7.03 -21.21 -13.44
N TRP A 122 7.51 -22.04 -14.38
CA TRP A 122 6.63 -22.89 -15.18
C TRP A 122 5.80 -23.84 -14.31
N CYS A 123 6.44 -24.57 -13.38
CA CYS A 123 5.74 -25.46 -12.45
C CYS A 123 4.73 -24.70 -11.57
N PHE A 124 5.09 -23.49 -11.15
CA PHE A 124 4.27 -22.66 -10.28
C PHE A 124 3.03 -22.12 -11.00
N VAL A 125 3.19 -21.59 -12.22
CA VAL A 125 2.08 -21.13 -13.06
C VAL A 125 1.17 -22.30 -13.43
N HIS A 126 1.74 -23.43 -13.84
CA HIS A 126 0.94 -24.60 -14.21
C HIS A 126 0.08 -25.12 -13.05
N ARG A 127 0.63 -25.13 -11.82
CA ARG A 127 -0.13 -25.49 -10.62
C ARG A 127 -1.27 -24.51 -10.35
N LEU A 128 -1.03 -23.21 -10.52
CA LEU A 128 -2.07 -22.19 -10.35
C LEU A 128 -3.19 -22.35 -11.38
N ASP A 129 -2.85 -22.63 -12.65
CA ASP A 129 -3.83 -22.89 -13.69
C ASP A 129 -4.73 -24.06 -13.33
N LEU A 130 -4.17 -25.16 -12.82
CA LEU A 130 -4.96 -26.33 -12.38
C LEU A 130 -5.94 -25.98 -11.24
N ILE A 131 -5.48 -25.21 -10.25
CA ILE A 131 -6.34 -24.77 -9.14
C ILE A 131 -7.45 -23.87 -9.70
N ILE A 132 -7.09 -22.88 -10.49
CA ILE A 132 -8.04 -21.94 -11.09
C ILE A 132 -9.07 -22.68 -11.94
N GLU A 133 -8.67 -23.60 -12.82
CA GLU A 133 -9.58 -24.40 -13.64
C GLU A 133 -10.58 -25.20 -12.79
N GLU A 134 -10.14 -25.82 -11.70
CA GLU A 134 -11.02 -26.54 -10.77
C GLU A 134 -12.14 -25.63 -10.23
N TYR A 135 -11.80 -24.42 -9.79
CA TYR A 135 -12.78 -23.45 -9.28
C TYR A 135 -13.63 -22.79 -10.37
N PHE A 136 -13.14 -22.72 -11.61
CA PHE A 136 -13.87 -22.10 -12.71
C PHE A 136 -14.88 -23.04 -13.35
N HIS A 137 -14.61 -24.35 -13.35
CA HIS A 137 -15.52 -25.38 -13.87
C HIS A 137 -16.52 -25.90 -12.82
N ALA A 138 -16.23 -25.72 -11.53
CA ALA A 138 -17.15 -26.07 -10.45
C ALA A 138 -18.31 -25.06 -10.23
N ALA A 139 -18.38 -23.96 -11.00
CA ALA A 139 -19.27 -22.80 -10.78
C ALA A 139 -19.95 -22.27 -12.05
#